data_AF-A0A8T4J326-F1
#
_entry.id   AF-A0A8T4J326-F1
#
_cell.length_a   1.000
_cell.length_b   1.000
_cell.length_c   1.000
_cell.angle_alpha   90.00
_cell.angle_beta   90.00
_cell.angle_gamma   90.00
#
_symmetry.space_group_name_H-M   'P 1'
#
loop_
_entity.id
_entity.type
_entity.pdbx_description
1 polymer ?
#
loop_
_entity_poly.entity_id
_entity_poly.type
_entity_poly.pdbx_seq_one_letter_code
_entity_poly.pdbx_strand_id
1 'polypeptide(L)'
;RSTHYWPVLRALDGEQEGGHQPGGAHDGNIGSVLSPASVSLTFKGSPVSEVTEMPRFLRIITGDAKSFTNGTANANASWSCEGFEDRQLKDKYPLCPEGAQVVRTFNFQSCWDGQNTDSGNHRDHVAFAREDGTCPDGFRAIPQLQQRIAYDVPTGGGIPEDTPFAVDSFPEQLHKPLTDHGDFINVMPEKLMSRAVTCINSNRDCGARGFGVSPFSGSSGVLRGMVGRCGG
;
A
#
# COMPACT_ATOMS: atom_id res chain seq x y z
N ARG A 1 -11.24 -12.20 -3.47
CA ARG A 1 -11.10 -11.15 -2.42
C ARG A 1 -9.75 -11.38 -1.75
N SER A 2 -9.07 -10.34 -1.30
CA SER A 2 -7.83 -10.40 -0.51
C SER A 2 -7.92 -9.34 0.59
N THR A 3 -7.14 -9.45 1.66
CA THR A 3 -7.11 -8.44 2.72
C THR A 3 -5.88 -7.56 2.57
N HIS A 4 -6.08 -6.25 2.77
CA HIS A 4 -5.07 -5.22 2.65
C HIS A 4 -5.22 -4.29 3.84
N TYR A 5 -4.13 -4.00 4.52
CA TYR A 5 -4.11 -3.12 5.68
C TYR A 5 -3.04 -2.05 5.48
N TRP A 6 -3.34 -0.85 5.95
CA TRP A 6 -2.42 0.28 5.95
C TRP A 6 -2.75 1.16 7.16
N PRO A 7 -1.76 1.88 7.72
CA PRO A 7 -1.98 2.80 8.81
C PRO A 7 -3.04 3.85 8.51
N VAL A 8 -3.82 4.21 9.53
CA VAL A 8 -4.75 5.33 9.50
C VAL A 8 -3.97 6.63 9.27
N LEU A 9 -4.59 7.56 8.55
CA LEU A 9 -4.11 8.93 8.39
C LEU A 9 -5.04 9.85 9.17
N ARG A 10 -4.49 10.82 9.91
CA ARG A 10 -5.30 11.80 10.66
C ARG A 10 -5.01 13.21 10.20
N ALA A 11 -6.06 14.03 10.13
CA ALA A 11 -5.89 15.47 10.07
C ALA A 11 -5.50 15.99 11.45
N LEU A 12 -4.46 16.80 11.55
CA LEU A 12 -3.96 17.29 12.83
C LEU A 12 -4.77 18.51 13.33
N ASP A 13 -6.08 18.33 13.47
CA ASP A 13 -7.03 19.34 13.97
C ASP A 13 -7.12 19.40 15.51
N GLY A 14 -6.43 18.51 16.22
CA GLY A 14 -6.40 18.45 17.68
C GLY A 14 -7.53 17.64 18.31
N GLU A 15 -8.41 17.04 17.50
CA GLU A 15 -9.49 16.18 18.00
C GLU A 15 -8.96 14.90 18.64
N GLN A 16 -9.53 14.48 19.76
CA GLN A 16 -9.09 13.27 20.48
C GLN A 16 -9.95 12.06 20.13
N GLU A 17 -10.12 11.80 18.84
CA GLU A 17 -10.90 10.67 18.35
C GLU A 17 -10.29 9.34 18.85
N GLY A 18 -11.15 8.41 19.30
CA GLY A 18 -10.72 7.14 19.91
C GLY A 18 -10.35 7.22 21.40
N GLY A 19 -10.17 8.42 21.96
CA GLY A 19 -9.99 8.64 23.40
C GLY A 19 -8.94 7.71 24.04
N HIS A 20 -9.33 7.00 25.10
CA HIS A 20 -8.45 6.07 25.84
C HIS A 20 -8.27 4.68 25.20
N GLN A 21 -8.74 4.46 23.96
CA GLN A 21 -8.56 3.16 23.31
C GLN A 21 -7.17 3.01 22.67
N PRO A 22 -6.59 1.78 22.67
CA PRO A 22 -5.37 1.50 21.93
C PRO A 22 -5.52 1.88 20.45
N GLY A 23 -4.48 2.48 19.87
CA GLY A 23 -4.45 3.01 18.51
C GLY A 23 -5.11 4.39 18.34
N GLY A 24 -5.77 4.94 19.37
CA GLY A 24 -6.33 6.30 19.36
C GLY A 24 -5.47 7.30 20.15
N ALA A 25 -6.12 8.32 20.72
CA ALA A 25 -5.45 9.40 21.45
C ALA A 25 -4.55 8.94 22.61
N HIS A 26 -4.84 7.78 23.24
CA HIS A 26 -3.95 7.16 24.24
C HIS A 26 -2.51 6.96 23.72
N ASP A 27 -2.37 6.59 22.45
CA ASP A 27 -1.07 6.31 21.82
C ASP A 27 -0.49 7.56 21.12
N GLY A 28 -1.06 8.75 21.39
CA GLY A 28 -0.64 10.01 20.78
C GLY A 28 -1.17 10.23 19.36
N ASN A 29 -1.99 9.30 18.83
CA ASN A 29 -2.67 9.49 17.55
C ASN A 29 -3.83 10.49 17.72
N ILE A 30 -3.49 11.78 17.65
CA ILE A 30 -4.42 12.90 17.80
C ILE A 30 -4.84 13.39 16.41
N GLY A 31 -6.12 13.69 16.27
CA GLY A 31 -6.73 14.24 15.08
C GLY A 31 -7.88 13.40 14.53
N SER A 32 -8.72 14.00 13.70
CA SER A 32 -9.81 13.30 13.02
C SER A 32 -9.29 12.27 12.00
N VAL A 33 -9.88 11.08 11.95
CA VAL A 33 -9.55 10.05 10.96
C VAL A 33 -9.89 10.48 9.53
N LEU A 34 -8.91 10.43 8.64
CA LEU A 34 -9.10 10.67 7.21
C LEU A 34 -9.51 9.38 6.51
N SER A 35 -10.71 9.40 5.92
CA SER A 35 -11.16 8.35 5.01
C SER A 35 -10.50 8.54 3.63
N PRO A 36 -9.99 7.49 2.98
CA PRO A 36 -9.48 7.60 1.62
C PRO A 36 -10.56 8.07 0.65
N ALA A 37 -10.21 9.05 -0.19
CA ALA A 37 -11.04 9.50 -1.30
C ALA A 37 -11.10 8.44 -2.40
N SER A 38 -9.97 7.77 -2.67
CA SER A 38 -9.90 6.63 -3.58
C SER A 38 -8.85 5.60 -3.17
N VAL A 39 -9.11 4.34 -3.52
CA VAL A 39 -8.16 3.23 -3.36
C VAL A 39 -8.13 2.44 -4.65
N SER A 40 -6.93 2.19 -5.19
CA SER A 40 -6.73 1.31 -6.32
C SER A 40 -5.72 0.22 -6.00
N LEU A 41 -6.08 -1.02 -6.34
CA LEU A 41 -5.21 -2.18 -6.22
C LEU A 41 -4.89 -2.68 -7.62
N THR A 42 -3.61 -2.79 -7.94
CA THR A 42 -3.14 -3.15 -9.26
C THR A 42 -2.18 -4.33 -9.16
N PHE A 43 -2.42 -5.40 -9.91
CA PHE A 43 -1.40 -6.45 -10.08
C PHE A 43 -0.65 -6.24 -11.39
N LYS A 44 0.68 -6.12 -11.31
CA LYS A 44 1.61 -5.97 -12.45
C LYS A 44 2.41 -7.24 -12.67
N GLY A 45 2.78 -7.51 -13.93
CA GLY A 45 3.70 -8.58 -14.29
C GLY A 45 5.16 -8.22 -14.03
N SER A 46 6.05 -9.20 -14.23
CA SER A 46 7.50 -8.98 -14.29
C SER A 46 7.87 -8.47 -15.69
N PRO A 47 8.82 -7.52 -15.81
CA PRO A 47 9.29 -7.02 -17.11
C PRO A 47 10.21 -8.00 -17.84
N VAL A 48 10.75 -9.01 -17.16
CA VAL A 48 11.80 -9.91 -17.68
C VAL A 48 11.40 -11.38 -17.71
N SER A 49 10.25 -11.73 -17.14
CA SER A 49 9.78 -13.12 -17.03
C SER A 49 8.27 -13.21 -16.86
N GLU A 50 7.72 -14.41 -17.11
CA GLU A 50 6.36 -14.72 -16.69
C GLU A 50 6.25 -14.79 -15.16
N VAL A 51 5.13 -14.31 -14.63
CA VAL A 51 4.82 -14.44 -13.20
C VAL A 51 4.14 -15.78 -12.92
N THR A 52 4.33 -16.29 -11.71
CA THR A 52 3.67 -17.49 -11.20
C THR A 52 2.54 -17.14 -10.23
N GLU A 53 1.64 -18.09 -9.98
CA GLU A 53 0.52 -17.90 -9.06
C GLU A 53 1.00 -17.66 -7.62
N MET A 54 0.51 -16.59 -7.00
CA MET A 54 0.67 -16.41 -5.55
C MET A 54 -0.16 -17.48 -4.83
N PRO A 55 0.44 -18.27 -3.92
CA PRO A 55 -0.33 -19.22 -3.14
C PRO A 55 -1.33 -18.49 -2.23
N ARG A 56 -2.42 -19.17 -1.90
CA ARG A 56 -3.36 -18.65 -0.90
C ARG A 56 -2.64 -18.54 0.45
N PHE A 57 -2.95 -17.47 1.16
CA PHE A 57 -2.34 -17.04 2.42
C PHE A 57 -0.88 -16.58 2.32
N LEU A 58 -0.35 -16.32 1.13
CA LEU A 58 0.88 -15.54 0.99
C LEU A 58 0.73 -14.19 1.70
N ARG A 59 1.64 -13.89 2.63
CA ARG A 59 1.63 -12.67 3.43
C ARG A 59 2.81 -11.79 3.05
N ILE A 60 2.55 -10.53 2.71
CA ILE A 60 3.62 -9.61 2.31
C ILE A 60 3.46 -8.33 3.11
N ILE A 61 4.55 -7.89 3.73
CA ILE A 61 4.64 -6.58 4.39
C ILE A 61 5.64 -5.74 3.60
N THR A 62 5.22 -4.55 3.17
CA THR A 62 6.09 -3.53 2.60
C THR A 62 6.15 -2.34 3.55
N GLY A 63 7.36 -1.81 3.78
CA GLY A 63 7.58 -0.80 4.83
C GLY A 63 7.79 -1.41 6.21
N ASP A 64 7.90 -0.53 7.20
CA ASP A 64 8.15 -0.92 8.59
C ASP A 64 7.49 0.08 9.56
N ALA A 65 6.47 -0.40 10.27
CA ALA A 65 5.78 0.34 11.33
C ALA A 65 6.70 0.86 12.43
N LYS A 66 7.90 0.28 12.57
CA LYS A 66 8.89 0.59 13.60
C LYS A 66 10.22 1.12 13.03
N SER A 67 10.22 1.66 11.82
CA SER A 67 11.42 2.09 11.11
C SER A 67 12.27 3.13 11.85
N PHE A 68 11.67 3.94 12.73
CA PHE A 68 12.43 4.91 13.52
C PHE A 68 13.30 4.22 14.59
N THR A 69 12.86 3.06 15.09
CA THR A 69 13.60 2.26 16.07
C THR A 69 14.46 1.17 15.42
N ASN A 70 13.93 0.49 14.40
CA ASN A 70 14.60 -0.64 13.72
C ASN A 70 15.67 -0.19 12.72
N GLY A 71 15.68 1.09 12.33
CA GLY A 71 16.45 1.59 11.21
C GLY A 71 15.70 1.45 9.87
N THR A 72 16.32 1.95 8.80
CA THR A 72 15.62 2.20 7.54
C THR A 72 15.68 1.04 6.55
N ALA A 73 16.28 -0.10 6.91
CA ALA A 73 16.50 -1.22 5.98
C ALA A 73 15.19 -1.78 5.40
N ASN A 74 14.12 -1.80 6.19
CA ASN A 74 12.79 -2.24 5.77
C ASN A 74 11.82 -1.08 5.47
N ALA A 75 12.27 0.18 5.63
CA ALA A 75 11.42 1.33 5.36
C ALA A 75 11.15 1.43 3.86
N ASN A 76 9.88 1.62 3.50
CA ASN A 76 9.45 1.75 2.11
C ASN A 76 8.24 2.69 1.98
N ALA A 77 8.23 3.73 2.81
CA ALA A 77 7.25 4.79 2.74
C ALA A 77 7.35 5.53 1.39
N SER A 78 6.21 5.97 0.88
CA SER A 78 6.08 6.50 -0.47
C SER A 78 4.90 7.46 -0.50
N TRP A 79 5.22 8.73 -0.29
CA TRP A 79 4.27 9.83 -0.21
C TRP A 79 4.45 10.79 -1.37
N SER A 80 3.35 11.23 -1.96
CA SER A 80 3.36 12.19 -3.07
C SER A 80 2.07 13.01 -3.08
N CYS A 81 1.98 13.93 -4.03
CA CYS A 81 0.74 14.58 -4.39
C CYS A 81 0.23 14.00 -5.69
N GLU A 82 -1.08 14.02 -5.88
CA GLU A 82 -1.69 13.69 -7.16
C GLU A 82 -1.10 14.58 -8.27
N GLY A 83 -0.70 13.95 -9.38
CA GLY A 83 0.01 14.61 -10.48
C GLY A 83 1.53 14.73 -10.30
N PHE A 84 2.07 14.35 -9.14
CA PHE A 84 3.51 14.39 -8.81
C PHE A 84 4.02 13.02 -8.30
N GLU A 85 3.36 11.93 -8.72
CA GLU A 85 3.67 10.57 -8.26
C GLU A 85 4.98 10.01 -8.85
N ASP A 86 5.59 10.70 -9.81
CA ASP A 86 6.95 10.44 -10.28
C ASP A 86 8.02 10.75 -9.22
N ARG A 87 7.66 11.55 -8.21
CA ARG A 87 8.51 11.87 -7.06
C ARG A 87 7.87 11.44 -5.75
N GLN A 88 8.34 10.31 -5.22
CA GLN A 88 7.90 9.79 -3.92
C GLN A 88 8.85 10.25 -2.80
N LEU A 89 8.30 10.93 -1.80
CA LEU A 89 8.96 11.27 -0.55
C LEU A 89 8.96 10.04 0.36
N LYS A 90 10.13 9.72 0.93
CA LYS A 90 10.32 8.52 1.77
C LYS A 90 10.30 8.81 3.26
N ASP A 91 10.56 10.07 3.65
CA ASP A 91 10.79 10.47 5.03
C ASP A 91 10.13 11.82 5.37
N LYS A 92 9.27 12.33 4.49
CA LYS A 92 8.55 13.60 4.66
C LYS A 92 7.11 13.49 4.20
N TYR A 93 6.22 14.20 4.89
CA TYR A 93 4.87 14.44 4.38
C TYR A 93 4.91 15.51 3.28
N PRO A 94 4.23 15.29 2.15
CA PRO A 94 4.10 16.30 1.12
C PRO A 94 3.12 17.40 1.55
N LEU A 95 3.43 18.64 1.16
CA LEU A 95 2.46 19.73 1.10
C LEU A 95 1.97 19.83 -0.33
N CYS A 96 0.70 19.47 -0.55
CA CYS A 96 0.15 19.40 -1.90
C CYS A 96 -0.43 20.72 -2.37
N PRO A 97 -0.35 21.02 -3.68
CA PRO A 97 -1.05 22.16 -4.26
C PRO A 97 -2.55 22.12 -3.93
N GLU A 98 -3.18 23.29 -3.89
CA GLU A 98 -4.61 23.39 -3.64
C GLU A 98 -5.40 22.52 -4.63
N GLY A 99 -6.32 21.71 -4.10
CA GLY A 99 -7.14 20.77 -4.87
C GLY A 99 -6.45 19.46 -5.27
N ALA A 100 -5.14 19.30 -5.02
CA ALA A 100 -4.45 18.04 -5.24
C ALA A 100 -4.52 17.13 -4.01
N GLN A 101 -4.78 15.84 -4.24
CA GLN A 101 -4.84 14.85 -3.16
C GLN A 101 -3.44 14.45 -2.67
N VAL A 102 -3.34 14.10 -1.39
CA VAL A 102 -2.18 13.37 -0.87
C VAL A 102 -2.29 11.91 -1.30
N VAL A 103 -1.19 11.35 -1.81
CA VAL A 103 -1.14 9.99 -2.34
C VAL A 103 -0.09 9.15 -1.62
N ARG A 104 -0.50 7.96 -1.18
CA ARG A 104 0.38 6.88 -0.73
C ARG A 104 0.44 5.81 -1.80
N THR A 105 1.64 5.37 -2.17
CA THR A 105 1.81 4.28 -3.14
C THR A 105 2.69 3.18 -2.58
N PHE A 106 2.08 2.05 -2.23
CA PHE A 106 2.79 0.85 -1.80
C PHE A 106 3.01 -0.08 -2.97
N ASN A 107 4.28 -0.25 -3.35
CA ASN A 107 4.70 -1.34 -4.21
C ASN A 107 5.16 -2.48 -3.31
N PHE A 108 4.47 -3.62 -3.38
CA PHE A 108 4.85 -4.82 -2.64
C PHE A 108 5.98 -5.56 -3.38
N GLN A 109 6.63 -6.45 -2.66
CA GLN A 109 7.59 -7.41 -3.17
C GLN A 109 6.96 -8.25 -4.30
N SER A 110 7.74 -8.53 -5.33
CA SER A 110 7.28 -9.22 -6.56
C SER A 110 8.02 -10.53 -6.83
N CYS A 111 8.88 -10.94 -5.91
CA CYS A 111 9.64 -12.18 -5.96
C CYS A 111 9.28 -13.02 -4.75
N TRP A 112 9.08 -14.32 -4.96
CA TRP A 112 8.69 -15.28 -3.93
C TRP A 112 9.63 -16.49 -3.96
N ASP A 113 10.01 -17.02 -2.79
CA ASP A 113 10.93 -18.16 -2.65
C ASP A 113 10.41 -19.48 -3.25
N GLY A 114 9.13 -19.50 -3.63
CA GLY A 114 8.48 -20.63 -4.27
C GLY A 114 8.03 -21.73 -3.31
N GLN A 115 8.14 -21.53 -2.01
CA GLN A 115 7.79 -22.53 -1.02
C GLN A 115 6.89 -21.99 0.09
N ASN A 116 7.25 -20.86 0.69
CA ASN A 116 6.68 -20.44 1.97
C ASN A 116 5.63 -19.34 1.79
N THR A 117 4.45 -19.49 2.40
CA THR A 117 3.43 -18.43 2.40
C THR A 117 3.67 -17.36 3.46
N ASP A 118 4.58 -17.64 4.40
CA ASP A 118 4.98 -16.74 5.48
C ASP A 118 6.37 -17.17 6.01
N SER A 119 7.06 -16.28 6.72
CA SER A 119 8.31 -16.58 7.43
C SER A 119 8.26 -16.05 8.86
N GLY A 120 9.18 -16.46 9.74
CA GLY A 120 9.18 -16.02 11.14
C GLY A 120 9.28 -14.50 11.33
N ASN A 121 9.83 -13.80 10.36
CA ASN A 121 9.92 -12.33 10.30
C ASN A 121 8.97 -11.69 9.26
N HIS A 122 8.11 -12.50 8.63
CA HIS A 122 7.16 -12.12 7.57
C HIS A 122 7.80 -11.51 6.30
N ARG A 123 9.12 -11.67 6.10
CA ARG A 123 9.88 -10.99 5.04
C ARG A 123 10.75 -11.94 4.21
N ASP A 124 11.47 -12.88 4.82
CA ASP A 124 12.48 -13.69 4.12
C ASP A 124 11.96 -14.52 2.95
N HIS A 125 10.66 -14.82 2.90
CA HIS A 125 10.04 -15.61 1.84
C HIS A 125 9.67 -14.78 0.59
N VAL A 126 9.80 -13.45 0.65
CA VAL A 126 9.52 -12.54 -0.46
C VAL A 126 10.60 -11.47 -0.62
N ALA A 127 10.81 -10.99 -1.84
CA ALA A 127 11.82 -9.98 -2.14
C ALA A 127 11.35 -8.98 -3.21
N PHE A 128 11.91 -7.78 -3.16
CA PHE A 128 11.82 -6.86 -4.30
C PHE A 128 12.63 -7.42 -5.48
N ALA A 129 12.14 -7.18 -6.69
CA ALA A 129 12.96 -7.37 -7.88
C ALA A 129 14.19 -6.45 -7.83
N ARG A 130 15.28 -6.88 -8.45
CA ARG A 130 16.47 -6.05 -8.67
C ARG A 130 16.15 -4.92 -9.67
N GLU A 131 17.07 -3.97 -9.82
CA GLU A 131 16.89 -2.82 -10.72
C GLU A 131 16.65 -3.23 -12.18
N ASP A 132 17.20 -4.36 -12.61
CA ASP A 132 16.98 -4.95 -13.93
C ASP A 132 15.65 -5.72 -14.07
N GLY A 133 14.86 -5.77 -13.00
CA GLY A 133 13.58 -6.48 -12.93
C GLY A 133 13.69 -7.97 -12.59
N THR A 134 14.91 -8.52 -12.45
CA THR A 134 15.10 -9.93 -12.11
C THR A 134 14.83 -10.23 -10.64
N CYS A 135 14.40 -11.45 -10.35
CA CYS A 135 14.29 -11.92 -8.98
C CYS A 135 15.63 -12.42 -8.42
N PRO A 136 15.88 -12.27 -7.11
CA PRO A 136 17.01 -12.89 -6.44
C PRO A 136 17.10 -14.40 -6.70
N ASP A 137 18.30 -14.95 -6.58
CA ASP A 137 18.55 -16.37 -6.83
C ASP A 137 17.69 -17.23 -5.89
N GLY A 138 17.02 -18.23 -6.44
CA GLY A 138 16.06 -19.06 -5.68
C GLY A 138 14.65 -18.47 -5.58
N PHE A 139 14.43 -17.23 -6.04
CA PHE A 139 13.10 -16.62 -6.08
C PHE A 139 12.51 -16.66 -7.50
N ARG A 140 11.19 -16.75 -7.59
CA ARG A 140 10.41 -16.64 -8.82
C ARG A 140 9.51 -15.43 -8.81
N ALA A 141 9.25 -14.89 -9.99
CA ALA A 141 8.35 -13.75 -10.13
C ALA A 141 6.91 -14.13 -9.79
N ILE A 142 6.22 -13.24 -9.09
CA ILE A 142 4.79 -13.28 -8.80
C ILE A 142 4.17 -11.92 -9.19
N PRO A 143 2.85 -11.84 -9.42
CA PRO A 143 2.20 -10.56 -9.69
C PRO A 143 2.52 -9.54 -8.58
N GLN A 144 3.09 -8.39 -8.95
CA GLN A 144 3.36 -7.32 -8.01
C GLN A 144 2.07 -6.59 -7.66
N LEU A 145 1.68 -6.58 -6.38
CA LEU A 145 0.65 -5.68 -5.91
C LEU A 145 1.20 -4.25 -5.82
N GLN A 146 0.54 -3.32 -6.50
CA GLN A 146 0.65 -1.89 -6.28
C GLN A 146 -0.66 -1.39 -5.68
N GLN A 147 -0.59 -0.77 -4.50
CA GLN A 147 -1.71 -0.13 -3.83
C GLN A 147 -1.51 1.38 -3.82
N ARG A 148 -2.42 2.12 -4.48
CA ARG A 148 -2.48 3.58 -4.44
C ARG A 148 -3.66 4.01 -3.60
N ILE A 149 -3.43 4.90 -2.64
CA ILE A 149 -4.43 5.41 -1.70
C ILE A 149 -4.35 6.93 -1.73
N ALA A 150 -5.45 7.60 -2.06
CA ALA A 150 -5.51 9.04 -2.15
C ALA A 150 -6.46 9.63 -1.11
N TYR A 151 -6.09 10.79 -0.56
CA TYR A 151 -6.80 11.46 0.52
C TYR A 151 -7.01 12.94 0.19
N ASP A 152 -8.21 13.41 0.48
CA ASP A 152 -8.49 14.84 0.61
C ASP A 152 -8.06 15.27 2.01
N VAL A 153 -7.02 16.11 2.10
CA VAL A 153 -6.53 16.63 3.37
C VAL A 153 -7.16 18.01 3.60
N PRO A 154 -7.93 18.21 4.68
CA PRO A 154 -8.54 19.49 4.98
C PRO A 154 -7.49 20.55 5.36
N THR A 155 -7.84 21.81 5.13
CA THR A 155 -7.04 22.99 5.51
C THR A 155 -7.85 23.91 6.42
N GLY A 156 -7.17 24.65 7.30
CA GLY A 156 -7.83 25.54 8.27
C GLY A 156 -8.40 24.78 9.47
N GLY A 157 -9.29 25.43 10.25
CA GLY A 157 -9.95 24.77 11.38
C GLY A 157 -9.02 24.33 12.53
N GLY A 158 -7.83 24.90 12.63
CA GLY A 158 -6.82 24.51 13.63
C GLY A 158 -5.74 23.57 13.10
N ILE A 159 -5.86 23.10 11.86
CA ILE A 159 -4.86 22.25 11.21
C ILE A 159 -3.60 23.07 10.89
N PRO A 160 -2.40 22.62 11.30
CA PRO A 160 -1.13 23.27 10.96
C PRO A 160 -0.90 23.31 9.44
N GLU A 161 -0.49 24.47 8.93
CA GLU A 161 -0.23 24.66 7.49
C GLU A 161 1.03 23.89 7.02
N ASP A 162 1.99 23.66 7.89
CA ASP A 162 3.28 23.04 7.61
C ASP A 162 3.28 21.52 7.76
N THR A 163 2.38 20.96 8.57
CA THR A 163 2.15 19.51 8.69
C THR A 163 0.67 19.26 8.98
N PRO A 164 -0.18 19.20 7.94
CA PRO A 164 -1.63 19.15 8.13
C PRO A 164 -2.16 17.77 8.53
N PHE A 165 -1.35 16.72 8.40
CA PHE A 165 -1.74 15.35 8.69
C PHE A 165 -0.55 14.53 9.18
N ALA A 166 -0.84 13.41 9.82
CA ALA A 166 0.17 12.40 10.14
C ALA A 166 -0.40 10.98 10.09
N VAL A 167 0.49 10.01 9.94
CA VAL A 167 0.19 8.59 10.00
C VAL A 167 0.06 8.16 11.47
N ASP A 168 -0.94 7.31 11.75
CA ASP A 168 -1.03 6.65 13.04
C ASP A 168 0.17 5.71 13.22
N SER A 169 0.81 5.78 14.37
CA SER A 169 2.00 4.98 14.66
C SER A 169 2.11 4.70 16.16
N PHE A 170 3.01 3.80 16.54
CA PHE A 170 3.33 3.63 17.95
C PHE A 170 3.94 4.93 18.51
N PRO A 171 3.74 5.25 19.81
CA PRO A 171 4.25 6.49 20.41
C PRO A 171 5.74 6.73 20.16
N GLU A 172 6.55 5.66 20.22
CA GLU A 172 8.01 5.74 20.04
C GLU A 172 8.42 6.09 18.60
N GLN A 173 7.48 5.98 17.64
CA GLN A 173 7.70 6.25 16.22
C GLN A 173 7.38 7.68 15.83
N LEU A 174 6.77 8.45 16.75
CA LEU A 174 6.56 9.90 16.63
C LEU A 174 5.80 10.32 15.36
N HIS A 175 4.87 9.47 14.89
CA HIS A 175 4.05 9.70 13.69
C HIS A 175 4.89 10.07 12.46
N LYS A 176 6.13 9.56 12.38
CA LYS A 176 7.04 9.89 11.30
C LYS A 176 6.59 9.23 9.99
N PRO A 177 6.61 9.94 8.85
CA PRO A 177 6.17 9.41 7.56
C PRO A 177 6.93 8.15 7.12
N LEU A 178 8.17 7.97 7.58
CA LEU A 178 9.00 6.80 7.27
C LEU A 178 8.41 5.48 7.80
N THR A 179 7.56 5.54 8.84
CA THR A 179 6.96 4.35 9.48
C THR A 179 5.78 3.79 8.70
N ASP A 180 5.47 4.42 7.56
CA ASP A 180 4.41 3.97 6.70
C ASP A 180 4.68 2.57 6.14
N HIS A 181 3.61 1.79 6.03
CA HIS A 181 3.67 0.40 5.62
C HIS A 181 2.33 -0.09 5.05
N GLY A 182 2.39 -1.22 4.36
CA GLY A 182 1.22 -1.94 3.88
C GLY A 182 1.37 -3.42 4.11
N ASP A 183 0.28 -4.06 4.53
CA ASP A 183 0.19 -5.51 4.71
C ASP A 183 -0.79 -6.09 3.69
N PHE A 184 -0.40 -7.20 3.08
CA PHE A 184 -1.21 -7.92 2.11
C PHE A 184 -1.28 -9.40 2.50
N ILE A 185 -2.49 -9.96 2.47
CA ILE A 185 -2.68 -11.41 2.54
C ILE A 185 -3.51 -11.86 1.34
N ASN A 186 -2.92 -12.72 0.51
CA ASN A 186 -3.61 -13.27 -0.63
C ASN A 186 -4.70 -14.26 -0.19
N VAL A 187 -5.98 -13.90 -0.26
CA VAL A 187 -7.08 -14.85 -0.04
C VAL A 187 -7.91 -15.10 -1.30
N MET A 188 -7.35 -14.81 -2.47
CA MET A 188 -7.97 -15.15 -3.74
C MET A 188 -8.13 -16.67 -3.87
N PRO A 189 -9.29 -17.16 -4.36
CA PRO A 189 -9.40 -18.55 -4.78
C PRO A 189 -8.37 -18.87 -5.88
N GLU A 190 -7.83 -20.08 -5.88
CA GLU A 190 -6.81 -20.52 -6.85
C GLU A 190 -7.25 -20.26 -8.31
N LYS A 191 -8.50 -20.58 -8.65
CA LYS A 191 -9.07 -20.30 -9.98
C LYS A 191 -9.03 -18.81 -10.37
N LEU A 192 -9.18 -17.91 -9.40
CA LEU A 192 -9.10 -16.46 -9.65
C LEU A 192 -7.63 -16.05 -9.86
N MET A 193 -6.72 -16.54 -9.02
CA MET A 193 -5.28 -16.28 -9.16
C MET A 193 -4.75 -16.79 -10.50
N SER A 194 -5.12 -18.01 -10.89
CA SER A 194 -4.74 -18.61 -12.17
C SER A 194 -5.19 -17.79 -13.37
N ARG A 195 -6.43 -17.27 -13.33
CA ARG A 195 -6.93 -16.35 -14.36
C ARG A 195 -6.18 -15.01 -14.38
N ALA A 196 -5.84 -14.47 -13.21
CA ALA A 196 -5.07 -13.25 -13.09
C ALA A 196 -3.66 -13.42 -13.70
N VAL A 197 -2.94 -14.48 -13.32
CA VAL A 197 -1.62 -14.82 -13.88
C VAL A 197 -1.69 -15.05 -15.38
N THR A 198 -2.64 -15.85 -15.85
CA THR A 198 -2.84 -16.10 -17.30
C THR A 198 -3.02 -14.77 -18.04
N CYS A 199 -3.83 -13.87 -17.50
CA CYS A 199 -4.02 -12.55 -18.10
C CYS A 199 -2.74 -11.72 -18.14
N ILE A 200 -2.04 -11.64 -17.00
CA ILE A 200 -0.83 -10.84 -16.83
C ILE A 200 0.27 -11.34 -17.79
N ASN A 201 0.50 -12.65 -17.84
CA ASN A 201 1.48 -13.25 -18.76
C ASN A 201 1.08 -13.11 -20.24
N SER A 202 -0.21 -12.93 -20.52
CA SER A 202 -0.70 -12.63 -21.88
C SER A 202 -0.57 -11.14 -22.26
N ASN A 203 0.02 -10.29 -21.40
CA ASN A 203 0.14 -8.84 -21.59
C ASN A 203 -1.21 -8.12 -21.85
N ARG A 204 -2.28 -8.57 -21.17
CA ARG A 204 -3.62 -8.01 -21.33
C ARG A 204 -3.98 -7.10 -20.15
N ASP A 205 -4.75 -6.06 -20.43
CA ASP A 205 -5.50 -5.35 -19.39
C ASP A 205 -6.73 -6.17 -19.03
N CYS A 206 -6.69 -6.84 -17.89
CA CYS A 206 -7.87 -7.47 -17.30
C CYS A 206 -8.38 -6.62 -16.16
N GLY A 207 -8.92 -5.45 -16.49
CA GLY A 207 -9.69 -4.67 -15.53
C GLY A 207 -10.84 -5.49 -14.92
N ALA A 208 -11.42 -4.90 -13.87
CA ALA A 208 -12.59 -5.38 -13.14
C ALA A 208 -13.68 -6.02 -14.05
N ARG A 209 -13.93 -5.46 -15.25
CA ARG A 209 -14.93 -5.94 -16.23
C ARG A 209 -14.69 -7.37 -16.73
N GLY A 210 -13.43 -7.82 -16.81
CA GLY A 210 -13.08 -9.21 -17.14
C GLY A 210 -13.32 -10.21 -16.00
N PHE A 211 -13.54 -9.70 -14.79
CA PHE A 211 -13.75 -10.45 -13.55
C PHE A 211 -15.12 -10.17 -12.90
N GLY A 212 -16.04 -9.49 -13.58
CA GLY A 212 -17.40 -9.20 -13.09
C GLY A 212 -17.51 -8.06 -12.08
N VAL A 213 -16.57 -7.12 -12.08
CA VAL A 213 -16.57 -5.93 -11.21
C VAL A 213 -16.51 -4.67 -12.09
N SER A 214 -17.32 -3.64 -11.84
CA SER A 214 -17.39 -2.46 -12.75
C SER A 214 -16.14 -1.58 -12.66
N PRO A 215 -15.53 -1.09 -13.76
CA PRO A 215 -14.46 -0.08 -13.73
C PRO A 215 -14.92 1.30 -14.19
N PHE A 216 -14.38 2.34 -13.55
CA PHE A 216 -14.17 3.66 -14.16
C PHE A 216 -12.86 3.64 -14.96
N SER A 217 -12.85 4.39 -16.07
CA SER A 217 -11.94 4.32 -17.22
C SER A 217 -10.47 4.66 -16.92
N GLY A 218 -9.54 3.98 -17.59
CA GLY A 218 -8.12 4.38 -17.67
C GLY A 218 -7.18 3.24 -18.10
N SER A 219 -6.79 3.23 -19.37
CA SER A 219 -6.03 2.22 -20.11
C SER A 219 -4.55 2.13 -19.78
N SER A 220 -4.08 0.93 -19.40
CA SER A 220 -2.73 0.35 -19.55
C SER A 220 -2.72 -0.99 -18.79
N GLY A 221 -2.10 -2.06 -19.31
CA GLY A 221 -2.20 -3.46 -18.83
C GLY A 221 -2.08 -3.70 -17.32
N VAL A 222 -3.20 -3.58 -16.59
CA VAL A 222 -3.26 -3.50 -15.12
C VAL A 222 -4.53 -4.19 -14.63
N LEU A 223 -4.41 -5.26 -13.82
CA LEU A 223 -5.56 -5.83 -13.11
C LEU A 223 -5.97 -4.88 -11.97
N ARG A 224 -7.02 -4.07 -12.18
CA ARG A 224 -7.58 -3.17 -11.16
C ARG A 224 -8.61 -3.86 -10.27
N GLY A 225 -8.33 -3.97 -8.97
CA GLY A 225 -9.30 -4.29 -7.93
C GLY A 225 -9.90 -3.02 -7.31
N MET A 226 -11.23 -2.98 -7.18
CA MET A 226 -11.92 -1.95 -6.38
C MET A 226 -12.01 -2.41 -4.92
N VAL A 227 -11.68 -1.50 -3.99
CA VAL A 227 -12.04 -1.64 -2.58
C VAL A 227 -13.34 -0.87 -2.38
N GLY A 228 -14.42 -1.58 -2.03
CA GLY A 228 -15.67 -0.93 -1.63
C GLY A 228 -15.48 -0.23 -0.28
N ARG A 229 -16.10 0.95 -0.12
CA ARG A 229 -16.21 1.65 1.17
C ARG A 229 -16.73 0.69 2.24
N CYS A 230 -15.95 0.46 3.29
CA CYS A 230 -16.48 -0.04 4.55
C CYS A 230 -16.91 1.17 5.37
N GLY A 231 -18.18 1.57 5.23
CA GLY A 231 -18.84 2.40 6.23
C GLY A 231 -19.37 1.50 7.33
N GLY A 232 -18.90 1.73 8.56
CA GLY A 232 -19.52 1.29 9.80
C GLY A 232 -19.79 2.53 10.62
#